data_AF-A0A4Y2UUB3-F1
#
_entry.id   AF-A0A4Y2UUB3-F1
#
_cell.length_a   1.000
_cell.length_b   1.000
_cell.length_c   1.000
_cell.angle_alpha   90.00
_cell.angle_beta   90.00
_cell.angle_gamma   90.00
#
_symmetry.space_group_name_H-M   'P 1'
#
loop_
_entity.id
_entity.type
_entity.pdbx_description
1 polymer ?
#
loop_
_entity_poly.entity_id
_entity_poly.type
_entity_poly.pdbx_seq_one_letter_code
_entity_poly.pdbx_strand_id
1 'polypeptide(L)'
;MALALLTCFYGPKVETSVSIMNNIITSGTSRLNITTLNVLQTVKYHLLAEGKSSVDYFKKSDFLLEPVDRRLVDNMRSSSKAYEKEKSDKKKVVVTKLKT
;
A
#
# COMPACT_ATOMS: atom_id res chain seq x y z
N MET A 1 1.05 -19.98 -27.92
CA MET A 1 1.71 -18.71 -27.53
C MET A 1 0.84 -17.53 -27.99
N ALA A 2 -0.34 -17.35 -27.39
CA ALA A 2 -1.29 -16.28 -27.78
C ALA A 2 -1.85 -15.49 -26.58
N LEU A 3 -1.63 -15.96 -25.34
CA LEU A 3 -2.14 -15.31 -24.12
C LEU A 3 -1.34 -14.07 -23.70
N ALA A 4 -0.06 -13.95 -24.10
CA ALA A 4 0.79 -12.81 -23.73
C ALA A 4 0.50 -11.54 -24.53
N LEU A 5 -0.14 -11.64 -25.70
CA LEU A 5 -0.53 -10.47 -26.51
C LEU A 5 -1.86 -9.84 -26.06
N LEU A 6 -2.65 -10.53 -25.23
CA LEU A 6 -3.92 -10.01 -24.70
C LEU A 6 -3.75 -9.23 -23.38
N THR A 7 -2.54 -9.20 -22.81
CA THR A 7 -2.23 -8.43 -21.60
C THR A 7 -1.85 -6.99 -21.90
N CYS A 8 -2.02 -6.51 -23.15
CA CYS A 8 -1.98 -5.09 -23.45
C CYS A 8 -3.13 -4.44 -22.67
N PHE A 9 -2.75 -3.90 -21.52
CA PHE A 9 -3.59 -3.39 -20.44
C PHE A 9 -4.28 -2.11 -20.91
N TYR A 10 -5.21 -2.24 -21.85
CA TYR A 10 -5.96 -1.14 -22.46
C TYR A 10 -7.43 -1.36 -22.17
N GLY A 11 -7.88 -0.78 -21.05
CA GLY A 11 -9.26 -0.82 -20.66
C GLY A 11 -9.56 0.24 -19.61
N PRO A 12 -10.80 0.73 -19.53
CA PRO A 12 -11.19 1.83 -18.65
C PRO A 12 -10.91 1.57 -17.17
N LYS A 13 -10.72 0.30 -16.76
CA LYS A 13 -10.39 -0.09 -15.38
C LYS A 13 -9.01 0.38 -14.91
N VAL A 14 -8.05 0.53 -15.82
CA VAL A 14 -6.68 0.97 -15.53
C VAL A 14 -6.61 2.49 -15.47
N GLU A 15 -7.24 3.14 -16.46
CA GLU A 15 -7.33 4.59 -16.53
C GLU A 15 -8.11 5.15 -15.34
N THR A 16 -9.16 4.44 -14.90
CA THR A 16 -9.91 4.81 -13.68
C THR A 16 -9.06 4.72 -12.43
N SER A 17 -8.17 3.73 -12.27
CA SER A 17 -7.31 3.66 -11.08
C SER A 17 -6.21 4.70 -11.09
N VAL A 18 -5.67 5.05 -12.26
CA VAL A 18 -4.74 6.18 -12.43
C VAL A 18 -5.46 7.51 -12.14
N SER A 19 -6.71 7.68 -12.58
CA SER A 19 -7.51 8.88 -12.31
C SER A 19 -7.85 9.02 -10.81
N ILE A 20 -8.26 7.93 -10.15
CA ILE A 20 -8.45 7.90 -8.69
C ILE A 20 -7.13 8.20 -7.97
N MET A 21 -6.01 7.62 -8.43
CA MET A 21 -4.69 7.91 -7.87
C MET A 21 -4.35 9.39 -7.99
N ASN A 22 -4.59 9.98 -9.17
CA ASN A 22 -4.32 11.39 -9.42
C ASN A 22 -5.19 12.28 -8.52
N ASN A 23 -6.46 11.94 -8.31
CA ASN A 23 -7.33 12.66 -7.38
C ASN A 23 -6.83 12.58 -5.93
N ILE A 24 -6.37 11.42 -5.49
CA ILE A 24 -5.82 11.25 -4.14
C ILE A 24 -4.53 12.07 -3.98
N ILE A 25 -3.61 12.03 -4.95
CA ILE A 25 -2.36 12.81 -4.94
C ILE A 25 -2.62 14.32 -5.01
N THR A 26 -3.59 14.75 -5.82
CA THR A 26 -3.87 16.17 -6.11
C THR A 26 -4.78 16.81 -5.07
N SER A 27 -5.61 16.04 -4.36
CA SER A 27 -6.43 16.58 -3.27
C SER A 27 -5.51 17.15 -2.19
N GLY A 28 -5.58 18.47 -1.97
CA GLY A 28 -4.63 19.22 -1.13
C GLY A 28 -4.48 18.75 0.32
N THR A 29 -5.28 17.78 0.75
CA THR A 29 -5.26 17.16 2.09
C THR A 29 -4.68 15.73 2.09
N SER A 30 -4.79 14.97 1.00
CA SER A 30 -4.41 13.54 0.98
C SER A 30 -2.99 13.36 0.44
N ARG A 31 -2.00 13.78 1.23
CA ARG A 31 -0.56 13.58 0.92
C ARG A 31 -0.12 12.14 1.12
N LEU A 32 -0.75 11.18 0.42
CA LEU A 32 -0.26 9.81 0.39
C LEU A 32 0.97 9.77 -0.54
N ASN A 33 2.07 9.23 -0.02
CA ASN A 33 3.28 9.01 -0.80
C ASN A 33 2.96 8.06 -1.97
N ILE A 34 3.52 8.33 -3.16
CA ILE A 34 3.37 7.51 -4.37
C ILE A 34 3.69 6.03 -4.07
N THR A 35 4.68 5.76 -3.23
CA THR A 35 5.02 4.40 -2.80
C THR A 35 3.88 3.72 -2.07
N THR A 36 3.20 4.43 -1.16
CA THR A 36 2.06 3.91 -0.40
C THR A 36 0.85 3.65 -1.30
N LEU A 37 0.63 4.50 -2.30
CA LEU A 37 -0.44 4.35 -3.27
C LEU A 37 -0.22 3.17 -4.21
N ASN A 38 1.02 2.95 -4.67
CA ASN A 38 1.36 1.80 -5.50
C ASN A 38 1.05 0.49 -4.75
N VAL A 39 1.50 0.38 -3.50
CA VAL A 39 1.21 -0.79 -2.66
C VAL A 39 -0.29 -1.01 -2.49
N LEU A 40 -1.06 0.05 -2.21
CA LEU A 40 -2.52 -0.03 -2.07
C LEU A 40 -3.18 -0.57 -3.35
N GLN A 41 -2.77 -0.08 -4.52
CA GLN A 41 -3.30 -0.54 -5.79
C GLN A 41 -2.92 -1.99 -6.08
N THR A 42 -1.66 -2.37 -5.84
CA THR A 42 -1.22 -3.77 -6.00
C THR A 42 -2.08 -4.70 -5.15
N VAL A 43 -2.29 -4.39 -3.88
CA VAL A 43 -3.14 -5.19 -2.98
C VAL A 43 -4.58 -5.22 -3.45
N LYS A 44 -5.15 -4.08 -3.87
CA LYS A 44 -6.52 -4.01 -4.39
C LYS A 44 -6.72 -4.91 -5.60
N TYR A 45 -5.81 -4.85 -6.57
CA TYR A 45 -5.92 -5.67 -7.77
C TYR A 45 -5.62 -7.14 -7.52
N HIS A 46 -4.72 -7.45 -6.59
CA HIS A 46 -4.47 -8.82 -6.15
C HIS A 46 -5.73 -9.46 -5.56
N LEU A 47 -6.42 -8.76 -4.66
CA LEU A 47 -7.68 -9.23 -4.07
C LEU A 47 -8.81 -9.35 -5.10
N LEU A 48 -8.91 -8.39 -6.03
CA LEU A 48 -9.86 -8.45 -7.14
C LEU A 48 -9.59 -9.65 -8.07
N ALA A 49 -8.33 -9.99 -8.32
CA ALA A 49 -7.97 -11.15 -9.14
C ALA A 49 -8.32 -12.48 -8.46
N GLU A 50 -8.18 -12.56 -7.14
CA GLU A 50 -8.62 -13.71 -6.35
C GLU A 50 -10.14 -13.79 -6.15
N GLY A 51 -10.88 -12.73 -6.48
CA GLY A 51 -12.34 -12.66 -6.27
C GLY A 51 -12.75 -12.65 -4.79
N LYS A 52 -11.81 -12.37 -3.87
CA LYS A 52 -12.06 -12.33 -2.42
C LYS A 52 -12.19 -10.91 -1.93
N SER A 53 -13.11 -10.68 -1.00
CA SER A 53 -13.14 -9.43 -0.24
C SER A 53 -11.93 -9.36 0.68
N SER A 54 -11.42 -8.14 0.96
CA SER A 54 -10.38 -7.95 1.98
C SER A 54 -10.83 -8.52 3.32
N VAL A 55 -12.11 -8.40 3.65
CA VAL A 55 -12.67 -8.96 4.89
C VAL A 55 -12.52 -10.46 4.90
N ASP A 56 -12.91 -11.15 3.82
CA ASP A 56 -12.79 -12.62 3.72
C ASP A 56 -11.33 -13.09 3.69
N TYR A 57 -10.42 -12.30 3.11
CA TYR A 57 -9.00 -12.61 3.06
C TYR A 57 -8.33 -12.55 4.44
N PHE A 58 -8.73 -11.60 5.28
CA PHE A 58 -8.17 -11.42 6.63
C PHE A 58 -9.03 -12.04 7.73
N LYS A 59 -10.20 -12.60 7.39
CA LYS A 59 -11.11 -13.22 8.35
C LYS A 59 -10.50 -14.52 8.85
N LYS A 60 -10.20 -14.54 10.15
CA LYS A 60 -9.88 -15.76 10.87
C LYS A 60 -11.16 -16.54 11.16
N SER A 61 -11.11 -17.86 10.99
CA SER A 61 -12.24 -18.75 11.35
C SER A 61 -12.40 -18.82 12.87
N ASP A 62 -11.29 -19.02 13.59
CA ASP A 62 -11.24 -19.01 15.06
C ASP A 62 -10.14 -18.08 15.55
N PHE A 63 -10.54 -16.92 16.06
CA PHE A 63 -9.62 -15.85 16.49
C PHE A 63 -8.69 -16.23 17.64
N LEU A 64 -9.05 -17.24 18.46
CA LEU A 64 -8.26 -17.70 19.61
C LEU A 64 -7.26 -18.81 19.26
N LEU A 65 -7.60 -19.66 18.28
CA LEU A 65 -6.85 -20.88 17.97
C LEU A 65 -5.95 -20.71 16.75
N GLU A 66 -6.35 -19.85 15.81
CA GLU A 66 -5.61 -19.71 14.57
C GLU A 66 -4.29 -18.95 14.80
N PRO A 67 -3.13 -19.55 14.49
CA PRO A 67 -1.85 -18.91 14.70
C PRO A 67 -1.77 -17.61 13.89
N VAL A 68 -1.14 -16.59 14.47
CA VAL A 68 -0.79 -15.38 13.74
C VAL A 68 0.46 -15.68 12.92
N ASP A 69 0.49 -15.25 11.65
CA ASP A 69 1.69 -15.35 10.85
C ASP A 69 2.82 -14.52 11.51
N ARG A 70 3.85 -15.23 11.96
CA ARG A 70 4.99 -14.64 12.65
C ARG A 70 5.73 -13.65 11.76
N ARG A 71 5.79 -13.90 10.45
CA ARG A 71 6.43 -13.00 9.48
C ARG A 71 5.68 -11.68 9.39
N LEU A 72 4.35 -11.72 9.45
CA LEU A 72 3.53 -10.50 9.49
C LEU A 72 3.85 -9.67 10.74
N VAL A 73 3.96 -10.31 11.91
CA VAL A 73 4.31 -9.63 13.16
C VAL A 73 5.70 -8.97 13.08
N ASP A 74 6.69 -9.70 12.56
CA ASP A 74 8.05 -9.19 12.39
C ASP A 74 8.12 -8.04 11.37
N ASN A 75 7.33 -8.13 10.28
CA ASN A 75 7.20 -7.06 9.30
C ASN A 75 6.56 -5.82 9.91
N MET A 76 5.46 -5.95 10.64
CA MET A 76 4.82 -4.82 11.33
C MET A 76 5.78 -4.14 12.31
N ARG A 77 6.52 -4.93 13.09
CA ARG A 77 7.52 -4.43 14.03
C ARG A 77 8.65 -3.69 13.31
N SER A 78 9.18 -4.25 12.23
CA SER A 78 10.28 -3.64 11.49
C SER A 78 9.84 -2.35 10.77
N SER A 79 8.64 -2.35 10.16
CA SER A 79 8.04 -1.15 9.56
C SER A 79 7.82 -0.04 10.57
N SER A 80 7.33 -0.36 11.78
CA SER A 80 7.16 0.63 12.85
C SER A 80 8.50 1.28 13.25
N LYS A 81 9.54 0.47 13.43
CA LYS A 81 10.89 0.98 13.73
C LYS A 81 11.45 1.85 12.60
N ALA A 82 11.26 1.44 11.35
CA ALA A 82 11.70 2.20 10.18
C ALA A 82 10.99 3.55 10.08
N TYR A 83 9.68 3.59 10.36
CA TYR A 83 8.89 4.82 10.38
C TYR A 83 9.38 5.80 11.46
N GLU A 84 9.60 5.32 12.69
CA GLU A 84 10.11 6.16 13.78
C GLU A 84 11.50 6.72 13.45
N LYS A 85 12.36 5.91 12.82
CA LYS A 85 13.67 6.37 12.33
C LYS A 85 13.51 7.48 11.28
N GLU A 86 12.70 7.26 10.24
CA GLU A 86 12.46 8.24 9.18
C GLU A 86 11.90 9.56 9.74
N LYS A 87 10.97 9.47 10.69
CA LYS A 87 10.39 10.63 11.38
C LYS A 87 11.46 11.41 12.15
N SER A 88 12.35 10.71 12.86
CA SER A 88 13.46 11.33 13.59
C SER A 88 14.46 12.02 12.66
N ASP A 89 14.76 11.41 11.51
CA ASP A 89 15.71 11.95 10.53
C ASP A 89 15.11 13.17 9.82
N LYS A 90 13.82 13.15 9.45
CA LYS A 90 13.10 14.32 8.93
C LYS A 90 13.10 15.48 9.94
N LYS A 91 12.91 15.20 11.23
CA LYS A 91 12.97 16.22 12.29
C LYS A 91 14.36 16.86 12.38
N LYS A 92 15.43 16.09 12.28
CA LYS A 92 16.82 16.61 12.26
C LYS A 92 17.06 17.52 11.05
N VAL A 93 16.63 17.10 9.86
CA VAL A 93 16.79 17.89 8.62
C VAL A 93 16.06 19.25 8.71
N VAL A 94 14.86 19.27 9.30
CA VAL A 94 14.11 20.53 9.52
C VAL A 94 14.84 21.45 10.50
N VAL A 95 15.37 20.91 11.60
CA VAL A 95 16.13 21.70 12.58
C VAL A 95 17.42 22.27 11.99
N THR A 96 18.12 21.51 11.14
CA THR A 96 19.34 22.01 10.47
C THR A 96 19.03 23.12 9.47
N LYS A 97 17.93 23.01 8.70
CA LYS A 97 17.50 24.07 7.76
C LYS A 97 17.04 25.37 8.42
N LEU A 98 16.62 25.32 9.69
CA LEU A 98 16.21 26.51 10.46
C LEU A 98 17.38 27.21 11.15
N LYS A 99 18.56 26.57 11.21
CA LYS A 99 19.78 27.13 11.81
C LYS A 99 20.74 27.77 10.80
N THR A 100 20.49 27.59 9.50
CA THR A 100 21.18 28.26 8.40
C THR A 100 20.38 29.48 7.95
#